data_AF-A0A0K8Q1P1-F1
#
_entry.id   AF-A0A0K8Q1P1-F1
#
_cell.length_a   1.000
_cell.length_b   1.000
_cell.length_c   1.000
_cell.angle_alpha   90.00
_cell.angle_beta   90.00
_cell.angle_gamma   90.00
#
_symmetry.space_group_name_H-M   'P 1'
#
loop_
_entity.id
_entity.type
_entity.pdbx_description
1 polymer ?
#
loop_
_entity_poly.entity_id
_entity_poly.type
_entity_poly.pdbx_seq_one_letter_code
_entity_poly.pdbx_strand_id
1 'polypeptide(L)'
;MLGAGGYITKPRGELHTMWNAGKVPARMIEVISPAGFEHFFWGLADHFEAGPPDPEFIGKLAAEYGLQFGEPPWLPDIIARYGLTPPMG
;
A
#
# COMPACT_ATOMS: atom_id res chain seq x y z
N MET A 1 -10.01 -13.04 3.89
CA MET A 1 -9.01 -12.74 4.95
C MET A 1 -7.93 -13.79 4.89
N LEU A 2 -6.66 -13.42 5.11
CA LEU A 2 -5.53 -14.34 5.22
C LEU A 2 -5.15 -14.49 6.70
N GLY A 3 -5.04 -15.74 7.17
CA GLY A 3 -4.57 -16.06 8.51
C GLY A 3 -3.04 -16.19 8.59
N ALA A 4 -2.53 -16.50 9.79
CA ALA A 4 -1.10 -16.75 9.99
C ALA A 4 -0.60 -17.89 9.08
N GLY A 5 0.52 -17.66 8.39
CA GLY A 5 1.08 -18.61 7.42
C GLY A 5 0.39 -18.61 6.05
N GLY A 6 -0.71 -17.86 5.88
CA GLY A 6 -1.35 -17.67 4.57
C GLY A 6 -0.49 -16.79 3.65
N TYR A 7 -0.58 -17.03 2.35
CA TYR A 7 0.07 -16.24 1.32
C TYR A 7 -0.91 -15.89 0.20
N ILE A 8 -0.61 -14.80 -0.50
CA ILE A 8 -1.33 -14.37 -1.71
C ILE A 8 -0.32 -13.78 -2.68
N THR A 9 -0.59 -13.93 -3.97
CA THR A 9 0.19 -13.29 -5.04
C THR A 9 -0.54 -12.04 -5.52
N LYS A 10 0.20 -10.95 -5.73
CA LYS A 10 -0.28 -9.70 -6.33
C LYS A 10 0.33 -9.57 -7.74
N PRO A 11 -0.39 -9.97 -8.81
CA PRO A 11 0.16 -9.91 -10.16
C PRO A 11 0.42 -8.47 -10.61
N ARG A 12 1.35 -8.29 -11.56
CA ARG A 12 1.60 -7.00 -12.20
C ARG A 12 0.38 -6.59 -13.04
N GLY A 13 0.06 -5.30 -13.03
CA GLY A 13 -1.06 -4.74 -13.81
C GLY A 13 -2.44 -5.00 -13.21
N GLU A 14 -2.51 -5.67 -12.05
CA GLU A 14 -3.75 -5.86 -11.31
C GLU A 14 -3.79 -4.89 -10.13
N LEU A 15 -4.79 -4.02 -10.13
CA LEU A 15 -4.98 -3.09 -9.03
C LEU A 15 -5.45 -3.84 -7.79
N HIS A 16 -4.75 -3.64 -6.68
CA HIS A 16 -5.01 -4.33 -5.43
C HIS A 16 -4.78 -3.39 -4.24
N THR A 17 -5.40 -3.72 -3.12
CA THR A 17 -5.19 -3.05 -1.84
C THR A 17 -5.21 -4.08 -0.72
N MET A 18 -4.73 -3.69 0.44
CA MET A 18 -4.72 -4.54 1.61
C MET A 18 -4.82 -3.72 2.90
N TRP A 19 -5.39 -4.32 3.93
CA TRP A 19 -5.51 -3.71 5.26
C TRP A 19 -5.39 -4.80 6.33
N ASN A 20 -5.03 -4.38 7.55
CA ASN A 20 -5.11 -5.26 8.71
C ASN A 20 -6.58 -5.38 9.14
N ALA A 21 -7.21 -6.53 8.86
CA ALA A 21 -8.58 -6.81 9.28
C ALA A 21 -8.70 -7.23 10.76
N GLY A 22 -7.57 -7.42 11.45
CA GLY A 22 -7.52 -7.80 12.86
C GLY A 22 -7.52 -6.60 13.81
N LYS A 23 -7.78 -6.88 15.10
CA LYS A 23 -7.75 -5.87 16.18
C LYS A 23 -6.37 -5.66 16.81
N VAL A 24 -5.38 -6.46 16.40
CA VAL A 24 -4.00 -6.42 16.89
C VAL A 24 -3.06 -6.14 15.72
N PRO A 25 -1.87 -5.55 15.96
CA PRO A 25 -0.88 -5.34 14.90
C PRO A 25 -0.56 -6.64 14.16
N ALA A 26 -0.73 -6.62 12.84
CA ALA A 26 -0.33 -7.72 11.97
C ALA A 26 1.16 -7.59 11.61
N ARG A 27 1.82 -8.74 11.43
CA ARG A 27 3.15 -8.82 10.80
C ARG A 27 3.03 -9.64 9.54
N MET A 28 3.66 -9.17 8.48
CA MET A 28 3.70 -9.83 7.19
C MET A 28 5.07 -9.64 6.56
N ILE A 29 5.38 -10.49 5.59
CA ILE A 29 6.55 -10.36 4.72
C ILE A 29 6.02 -10.14 3.32
N GLU A 30 6.45 -9.05 2.67
CA GLU A 30 6.17 -8.80 1.27
C GLU A 30 7.43 -9.08 0.46
N VAL A 31 7.32 -9.92 -0.56
CA VAL A 31 8.42 -10.26 -1.47
C VAL A 31 8.08 -9.69 -2.83
N ILE A 32 8.89 -8.74 -3.29
CA ILE A 32 8.70 -8.02 -4.55
C ILE A 32 9.87 -8.36 -5.46
N SER A 33 9.58 -8.64 -6.73
CA SER A 33 10.58 -9.01 -7.74
C SER A 33 10.35 -8.27 -9.05
N PRO A 34 11.41 -7.75 -9.71
CA PRO A 34 12.81 -7.78 -9.27
C PRO A 34 13.09 -6.84 -8.08
N ALA A 35 14.29 -6.92 -7.51
CA ALA A 35 14.77 -6.02 -6.46
C ALA A 35 14.81 -4.54 -6.92
N GLY A 36 14.94 -3.63 -5.95
CA GLY A 36 15.00 -2.18 -6.13
C GLY A 36 13.76 -1.44 -5.65
N PHE A 37 12.62 -2.13 -5.48
CA PHE A 37 11.40 -1.50 -4.97
C PHE A 37 11.48 -1.15 -3.47
N GLU A 38 12.40 -1.75 -2.72
CA GLU A 38 12.72 -1.37 -1.34
C GLU A 38 13.10 0.12 -1.19
N HIS A 39 13.70 0.72 -2.22
CA HIS A 39 14.06 2.14 -2.20
C HIS A 39 12.84 3.07 -2.22
N PHE A 40 11.70 2.64 -2.77
CA PHE A 40 10.43 3.36 -2.65
C PHE A 40 10.01 3.46 -1.17
N PHE A 41 10.09 2.36 -0.43
CA PHE A 41 9.73 2.34 0.99
C PHE A 41 10.69 3.19 1.84
N TRP A 42 11.99 3.19 1.53
CA TRP A 42 12.96 4.05 2.21
C TRP A 42 12.67 5.54 1.95
N GLY A 43 12.41 5.91 0.69
CA GLY A 43 12.06 7.30 0.35
C GLY A 43 10.76 7.78 1.03
N LEU A 44 9.77 6.90 1.18
CA LEU A 44 8.58 7.20 1.98
C LEU A 44 8.90 7.37 3.47
N ALA A 45 9.74 6.50 4.04
CA ALA A 45 10.13 6.59 5.44
C ALA A 45 10.85 7.91 5.74
N ASP A 46 11.84 8.26 4.91
CA ASP A 46 12.58 9.52 5.01
C ASP A 46 11.63 10.73 4.91
N HIS A 47 10.65 10.68 3.99
CA HIS A 47 9.65 11.76 3.84
C HIS A 47 8.76 11.90 5.07
N PHE A 48 8.27 10.79 5.63
CA PHE A 48 7.41 10.82 6.82
C PHE A 48 8.16 11.22 8.10
N GLU A 49 9.45 10.94 8.17
CA GLU A 49 10.31 11.45 9.26
C GLU A 49 10.53 12.96 9.14
N ALA A 50 10.62 13.50 7.91
CA ALA A 50 10.82 14.92 7.67
C ALA A 50 9.57 15.78 7.93
N GLY A 51 8.36 15.21 7.84
CA GLY A 51 7.13 15.94 8.12
C GLY A 51 5.85 15.30 7.57
N PRO A 52 4.77 16.09 7.47
CA PRO A 52 3.50 15.61 6.91
C PRO A 52 3.65 15.04 5.50
N PRO A 53 2.83 14.04 5.12
CA PRO A 53 2.86 13.46 3.79
C PRO A 53 2.56 14.54 2.72
N ASP A 54 3.45 14.64 1.73
CA ASP A 54 3.27 15.50 0.56
C ASP A 54 2.82 14.60 -0.62
N PRO A 55 1.56 14.75 -1.08
CA PRO A 55 1.03 13.94 -2.17
C PRO A 55 1.82 14.09 -3.48
N GLU A 56 2.40 15.27 -3.75
CA GLU A 56 3.16 15.50 -4.97
C GLU A 56 4.48 14.73 -4.95
N PHE A 57 5.20 14.79 -3.82
CA PHE A 57 6.41 14.00 -3.61
C PHE A 57 6.13 12.50 -3.70
N ILE A 58 5.12 12.02 -2.99
CA ILE A 58 4.75 10.60 -2.96
C ILE A 58 4.38 10.11 -4.37
N GLY A 59 3.64 10.91 -5.14
CA GLY A 59 3.27 10.60 -6.51
C GLY A 59 4.47 10.52 -7.45
N LYS A 60 5.42 11.46 -7.34
CA LYS A 60 6.68 11.42 -8.12
C LYS A 60 7.53 10.21 -7.77
N LEU A 61 7.72 9.95 -6.47
CA LEU A 61 8.47 8.81 -5.99
C LEU A 61 7.81 7.50 -6.48
N ALA A 62 6.49 7.36 -6.37
CA ALA A 62 5.78 6.18 -6.89
C ALA A 62 6.02 5.97 -8.40
N ALA A 63 5.97 7.04 -9.19
CA ALA A 63 6.19 6.98 -10.63
C ALA A 63 7.61 6.51 -11.00
N GLU A 64 8.65 6.92 -10.25
CA GLU A 64 10.04 6.46 -10.45
C GLU A 64 10.19 4.94 -10.33
N TYR A 65 9.36 4.30 -9.48
CA TYR A 65 9.35 2.85 -9.27
C TYR A 65 8.23 2.13 -10.03
N GLY A 66 7.55 2.80 -10.96
CA GLY A 66 6.47 2.21 -11.77
C GLY A 66 5.21 1.86 -10.98
N LEU A 67 5.01 2.47 -9.81
CA LEU A 67 3.80 2.32 -9.00
C LEU A 67 2.76 3.37 -9.42
N GLN A 68 1.51 2.91 -9.57
CA GLN A 68 0.37 3.77 -9.85
C GLN A 68 -0.67 3.62 -8.75
N PHE A 69 -1.13 4.76 -8.22
CA PHE A 69 -2.34 4.79 -7.39
C PHE A 69 -3.56 4.94 -8.29
N GLY A 70 -4.67 4.33 -7.89
CA GLY A 70 -5.91 4.38 -8.65
C GLY A 70 -7.13 4.33 -7.74
N GLU A 71 -8.26 4.77 -8.29
CA GLU A 71 -9.57 4.78 -7.64
C GLU A 71 -10.51 3.82 -8.38
N PRO A 72 -10.45 2.51 -8.08
CA PRO A 72 -11.29 1.55 -8.77
C PRO A 72 -12.74 1.68 -8.32
N PRO A 73 -13.71 1.30 -9.17
CA PRO A 73 -15.14 1.33 -8.82
C PRO A 73 -15.51 0.52 -7.58
N TRP A 74 -14.70 -0.47 -7.21
CA TRP A 74 -14.91 -1.31 -6.01
C TRP A 74 -14.36 -0.70 -4.72
N LEU A 75 -13.53 0.35 -4.78
CA LEU A 75 -12.89 0.93 -3.59
C LEU A 75 -13.90 1.53 -2.59
N PRO A 76 -14.92 2.31 -3.01
CA PRO A 76 -15.91 2.85 -2.07
C PRO A 76 -16.70 1.77 -1.32
N ASP A 77 -17.04 0.65 -1.98
CA ASP A 77 -17.76 -0.46 -1.37
C ASP A 77 -16.92 -1.13 -0.27
N ILE A 78 -15.63 -1.39 -0.50
CA ILE A 78 -14.78 -2.01 0.53
C ILE A 78 -14.55 -1.06 1.72
N ILE A 79 -14.43 0.25 1.47
CA ILE A 79 -14.27 1.25 2.53
C ILE A 79 -15.51 1.24 3.43
N ALA A 80 -16.70 1.32 2.84
CA ALA A 80 -17.96 1.32 3.58
C ALA A 80 -18.20 -0.01 4.30
N ARG A 81 -17.95 -1.15 3.64
CA ARG A 81 -18.20 -2.49 4.19
C ARG A 81 -17.33 -2.80 5.41
N TYR A 82 -16.09 -2.32 5.43
CA TYR A 82 -15.13 -2.62 6.48
C TYR A 82 -14.78 -1.43 7.38
N GLY A 83 -15.42 -0.27 7.17
CA GLY A 83 -15.20 0.94 7.98
C GLY A 83 -13.75 1.44 7.91
N LEU A 84 -13.15 1.43 6.73
CA LEU A 84 -11.74 1.77 6.54
C LEU A 84 -11.51 3.27 6.46
N THR A 85 -10.40 3.75 7.02
CA THR A 85 -9.94 5.13 6.83
C THR A 85 -8.96 5.18 5.65
N PRO A 86 -9.27 5.91 4.57
CA PRO A 86 -8.34 6.11 3.47
C PRO A 86 -7.09 6.88 3.92
N PRO A 87 -5.92 6.70 3.30
CA PRO A 87 -4.67 7.37 3.70
C PRO A 87 -4.71 8.91 3.64
N MET A 88 -5.67 9.49 2.91
CA MET A 88 -5.85 10.94 2.72
C MET A 88 -7.17 11.43 3.35
N GLY A 89 -7.73 10.69 4.30
CA GLY A 89 -8.98 10.98 5.00
C GLY A 89 -8.85 11.03 6.51
#